data_AF-A0A920V8Y0-F1
#
_entry.id   AF-A0A920V8Y0-F1
#
_cell.length_a   1.000
_cell.length_b   1.000
_cell.length_c   1.000
_cell.angle_alpha   90.00
_cell.angle_beta   90.00
_cell.angle_gamma   90.00
#
_symmetry.space_group_name_H-M   'P 1'
#
loop_
_entity.id
_entity.type
_entity.pdbx_description
1 polymer ?
#
loop_
_entity_poly.entity_id
_entity_poly.type
_entity_poly.pdbx_seq_one_letter_code
_entity_poly.pdbx_strand_id
1 'polypeptide(L)'
;MQSFAETLACLCVVNMIRPGSYCDFEMWPFISDLRTGAFTGGSGEQALIMAATAQMCNFYGLVSSVACGMTDSKTMDAQAGYEKAITTTPRACGQQCCIALCRSCWQYHGLVF
;
A
#
# COMPACT_ATOMS: atom_id res chain seq x y z
N MET A 1 1.78 -7.56 -11.42
CA MET A 1 2.18 -6.98 -12.72
C MET A 1 1.17 -5.96 -13.25
N GLN A 2 -0.14 -6.20 -13.15
CA GLN A 2 -1.15 -5.24 -13.63
C GLN A 2 -1.00 -3.84 -13.03
N SER A 3 -1.03 -3.71 -11.70
CA SER A 3 -0.93 -2.40 -11.03
C SER A 3 0.36 -1.65 -11.39
N PHE A 4 1.45 -2.37 -11.66
CA PHE A 4 2.71 -1.76 -12.05
C PHE A 4 2.64 -1.15 -13.45
N ALA A 5 2.02 -1.86 -14.38
CA ALA A 5 1.81 -1.39 -15.75
C ALA A 5 0.87 -0.16 -15.79
N GLU A 6 -0.18 -0.15 -14.97
CA GLU A 6 -1.10 0.98 -14.85
C GLU A 6 -0.40 2.24 -14.34
N THR A 7 0.33 2.15 -13.22
CA THR A 7 1.05 3.31 -12.66
C THR A 7 2.16 3.78 -13.60
N LEU A 8 2.84 2.88 -14.31
CA LEU A 8 3.85 3.23 -15.31
C LEU A 8 3.23 3.94 -16.52
N ALA A 9 2.07 3.48 -17.01
CA ALA A 9 1.36 4.13 -18.10
C ALA A 9 0.96 5.57 -17.71
N CYS A 10 0.46 5.78 -16.49
CA CYS A 10 0.19 7.12 -15.95
C CYS A 10 1.44 8.00 -15.93
N LEU A 11 2.56 7.48 -15.44
CA LEU A 11 3.83 8.21 -15.42
C LEU A 11 4.27 8.62 -16.84
N CYS A 12 4.13 7.73 -17.82
CA CYS A 12 4.41 8.04 -19.23
C CYS A 12 3.49 9.15 -19.77
N VAL A 13 2.20 9.11 -19.47
CA VAL A 13 1.23 10.14 -19.90
C VAL A 13 1.56 11.50 -19.28
N VAL A 14 1.87 11.55 -17.99
CA VAL A 14 2.28 12.79 -17.30
C VAL A 14 3.55 13.36 -17.92
N ASN A 15 4.52 12.49 -18.23
CA ASN A 15 5.77 12.90 -18.86
C ASN A 15 5.57 13.42 -20.30
N MET A 16 4.56 12.94 -21.03
CA MET A 16 4.19 13.47 -22.36
C MET A 16 3.59 14.87 -22.29
N ILE A 17 2.82 15.19 -21.25
CA ILE A 17 2.20 16.51 -21.08
C ILE A 17 3.25 17.54 -20.67
N ARG A 18 4.07 17.21 -19.67
CA ARG A 18 5.12 18.08 -19.17
C ARG A 18 6.32 17.23 -18.73
N PRO A 19 7.42 17.25 -19.51
CA PRO A 19 8.61 16.47 -19.16
C PRO A 19 9.20 16.97 -17.84
N GLY A 20 9.54 16.04 -16.96
CA GLY A 20 10.12 16.35 -15.63
C GLY A 20 9.10 16.80 -14.57
N SER A 21 7.81 16.53 -14.77
CA SER A 21 6.80 16.74 -13.73
C SER A 21 7.03 15.78 -12.56
N TYR A 22 6.90 16.30 -11.33
CA TYR A 22 6.91 15.48 -10.12
C TYR A 22 5.63 14.64 -10.09
N CYS A 23 5.77 13.31 -10.08
CA CYS A 23 4.66 12.36 -10.01
C CYS A 23 5.08 11.21 -9.10
N ASP A 24 4.29 10.98 -8.04
CA ASP A 24 4.52 9.87 -7.12
C ASP A 24 4.07 8.56 -7.76
N PHE A 25 4.90 7.53 -7.64
CA PHE A 25 4.60 6.18 -8.11
C PHE A 25 3.78 5.43 -7.05
N GLU A 26 2.47 5.62 -7.10
CA GLU A 26 1.56 5.01 -6.15
C GLU A 26 0.95 3.73 -6.74
N MET A 27 1.45 2.59 -6.25
CA MET A 27 0.97 1.27 -6.61
C MET A 27 0.52 0.56 -5.33
N TRP A 28 -0.79 0.38 -5.17
CA TRP A 28 -1.39 -0.35 -4.04
C TRP A 28 -2.05 -1.65 -4.52
N PRO A 29 -1.26 -2.70 -4.75
CA PRO A 29 -1.80 -4.01 -5.04
C PRO A 29 -2.43 -4.56 -3.77
N PHE A 30 -3.71 -4.86 -3.87
CA PHE A 30 -4.49 -5.37 -2.78
C PHE A 30 -4.85 -6.83 -3.03
N ILE A 31 -4.87 -7.60 -1.94
CA ILE A 31 -5.27 -8.99 -1.97
C ILE A 31 -6.75 -9.07 -1.58
N SER A 32 -7.46 -9.97 -2.24
CA SER A 32 -8.84 -10.31 -1.89
C SER A 32 -8.84 -11.70 -1.25
N ASP A 33 -9.50 -11.85 -0.10
CA ASP A 33 -9.72 -13.13 0.55
C ASP A 33 -10.57 -14.03 -0.36
N LEU A 34 -10.01 -15.16 -0.78
CA LEU A 34 -10.67 -16.11 -1.70
C LEU A 34 -11.94 -16.74 -1.12
N ARG A 35 -12.09 -16.76 0.21
CA ARG A 35 -13.26 -17.35 0.87
C ARG A 35 -14.44 -16.39 0.93
N THR A 36 -14.18 -15.10 1.09
CA THR A 36 -15.22 -14.09 1.31
C THR A 36 -15.35 -13.08 0.16
N GLY A 37 -14.36 -13.03 -0.74
CA GLY A 37 -14.23 -11.98 -1.74
C GLY A 37 -13.92 -10.60 -1.15
N ALA A 38 -13.71 -10.50 0.16
CA ALA A 38 -13.43 -9.25 0.83
C ALA A 38 -11.98 -8.83 0.61
N PHE A 39 -11.75 -7.53 0.49
CA PHE A 39 -10.42 -6.95 0.59
C PHE A 39 -9.71 -7.36 1.91
N THR A 40 -8.41 -7.67 1.86
CA THR A 40 -7.61 -7.90 3.07
C THR A 40 -6.50 -6.87 3.21
N GLY A 41 -6.60 -6.05 4.25
CA GLY A 41 -5.60 -5.03 4.59
C GLY A 41 -4.59 -5.50 5.64
N GLY A 42 -4.98 -6.45 6.49
CA GLY A 42 -4.16 -6.93 7.61
C GLY A 42 -3.34 -8.19 7.33
N SER A 43 -3.53 -8.81 6.17
CA SER A 43 -2.89 -10.07 5.80
C SER A 43 -1.35 -9.97 5.70
N GLY A 44 -0.66 -11.04 6.08
CA GLY A 44 0.79 -11.16 5.88
C GLY A 44 1.18 -11.18 4.39
N GLU A 45 0.30 -11.68 3.52
CA GLU A 45 0.51 -11.63 2.07
C GLU A 45 0.50 -10.19 1.58
N GLN A 46 -0.37 -9.34 2.15
CA GLN A 46 -0.42 -7.91 1.82
C GLN A 46 0.90 -7.23 2.22
N ALA A 47 1.42 -7.54 3.41
CA ALA A 47 2.71 -7.03 3.87
C ALA A 47 3.87 -7.47 2.94
N LEU A 48 3.85 -8.71 2.45
CA LEU A 48 4.86 -9.21 1.51
C LEU A 48 4.81 -8.52 0.15
N ILE A 49 3.61 -8.35 -0.43
CA ILE A 49 3.46 -7.66 -1.73
C ILE A 49 3.84 -6.19 -1.61
N MET A 50 3.48 -5.52 -0.52
CA MET A 50 3.92 -4.14 -0.24
C MET A 50 5.45 -4.05 -0.15
N ALA A 51 6.10 -4.99 0.54
CA ALA A 51 7.57 -5.04 0.63
C ALA A 51 8.23 -5.26 -0.75
N ALA A 52 7.69 -6.18 -1.56
CA ALA A 52 8.16 -6.42 -2.93
C ALA A 52 7.96 -5.18 -3.83
N THR A 53 6.83 -4.49 -3.66
CA THR A 53 6.53 -3.25 -4.38
C THR A 53 7.52 -2.14 -4.01
N ALA A 54 7.83 -1.98 -2.73
CA ALA A 54 8.84 -1.04 -2.27
C ALA A 54 10.23 -1.37 -2.86
N GLN A 55 10.62 -2.64 -2.90
CA GLN A 55 11.88 -3.07 -3.53
C GLN A 55 11.92 -2.75 -5.03
N MET A 56 10.82 -2.96 -5.75
CA MET A 56 10.71 -2.61 -7.18
C MET A 56 10.83 -1.10 -7.39
N CYS A 57 10.15 -0.29 -6.58
CA CYS A 57 10.24 1.17 -6.68
C CYS A 57 11.65 1.67 -6.39
N ASN A 58 12.33 1.09 -5.39
CA ASN A 58 13.73 1.39 -5.09
C ASN A 58 14.68 1.00 -6.22
N PHE A 59 14.44 -0.15 -6.88
CA PHE A 59 15.23 -0.57 -8.03
C PHE A 59 15.13 0.42 -9.21
N TYR A 60 13.94 0.99 -9.44
CA TYR A 60 13.74 2.01 -10.48
C TYR A 60 14.06 3.44 -10.02
N GLY A 61 14.45 3.64 -8.75
CA GLY A 61 14.71 4.96 -8.18
C GLY A 61 13.49 5.89 -8.14
N LEU A 62 12.28 5.32 -8.13
CA LEU A 62 11.02 6.08 -8.15
C LEU A 62 10.54 6.33 -6.72
N VAL A 63 10.11 7.57 -6.47
CA VAL A 63 9.43 7.92 -5.22
C VAL A 63 8.07 7.24 -5.22
N SER A 64 7.80 6.43 -4.20
CA SER A 64 6.58 5.64 -4.10
C SER A 64 5.95 5.80 -2.72
N SER A 65 4.61 5.69 -2.72
CA SER A 65 3.76 5.67 -1.53
C SER A 65 3.29 4.23 -1.27
N VAL A 66 3.42 3.80 -0.01
CA VAL A 66 3.02 2.46 0.44
C VAL A 66 2.00 2.58 1.56
N ALA A 67 0.88 1.87 1.44
CA ALA A 67 -0.14 1.79 2.48
C ALA A 67 0.38 1.00 3.69
N CYS A 68 0.12 1.51 4.90
CA CYS A 68 0.60 0.94 6.16
C CYS A 68 -0.43 1.15 7.27
N GLY A 69 -0.55 0.18 8.19
CA GLY A 69 -1.41 0.30 9.37
C GLY A 69 -2.87 -0.08 9.12
N MET A 70 -3.13 -0.88 8.10
CA MET A 70 -4.45 -1.42 7.79
C MET A 70 -4.74 -2.66 8.64
N THR A 71 -6.01 -2.85 8.99
CA THR A 71 -6.51 -4.04 9.70
C THR A 71 -7.87 -4.42 9.17
N ASP A 72 -8.16 -5.72 9.19
CA ASP A 72 -9.44 -6.32 8.87
C ASP A 72 -10.24 -6.64 10.15
N SER A 73 -9.91 -6.04 11.30
CA SER A 73 -10.65 -6.21 12.55
C SER A 73 -11.71 -5.12 12.72
N LYS A 74 -12.97 -5.53 12.97
CA LYS A 74 -14.11 -4.63 13.19
C LYS A 74 -13.98 -3.79 14.47
N THR A 75 -13.10 -4.19 15.37
CA THR A 75 -12.97 -3.61 16.72
C THR A 75 -11.49 -3.42 17.07
N MET A 76 -11.18 -2.54 18.02
CA MET A 76 -9.81 -2.39 18.53
C MET A 76 -9.46 -3.54 19.49
N ASP A 77 -9.19 -4.69 18.92
CA ASP A 77 -8.79 -5.91 19.64
C ASP A 77 -7.32 -6.26 19.39
N ALA A 78 -6.88 -7.40 19.93
CA ALA A 78 -5.51 -7.86 19.74
C ALA A 78 -5.20 -8.10 18.24
N GLN A 79 -6.17 -8.56 17.45
CA GLN A 79 -6.03 -8.74 16.01
C GLN A 79 -5.71 -7.42 15.31
N ALA A 80 -6.42 -6.34 15.66
CA ALA A 80 -6.13 -5.00 15.15
C ALA A 80 -4.70 -4.53 15.47
N GLY A 81 -4.18 -4.89 16.65
CA GLY A 81 -2.80 -4.60 17.03
C GLY A 81 -1.78 -5.37 16.19
N TYR A 82 -1.98 -6.68 16.03
CA TYR A 82 -1.06 -7.54 15.29
C TYR A 82 -0.99 -7.19 13.80
N GLU A 83 -2.13 -6.99 13.14
CA GLU A 83 -2.18 -6.68 11.71
C GLU A 83 -1.54 -5.33 11.40
N LYS A 84 -1.77 -4.32 12.25
CA LYS A 84 -1.09 -3.02 12.15
C LYS A 84 0.42 -3.14 12.35
N ALA A 85 0.86 -3.96 13.31
CA ALA A 85 2.29 -4.18 13.54
C ALA A 85 2.95 -4.83 12.31
N ILE A 86 2.35 -5.89 11.77
CA ILE A 86 2.87 -6.63 10.61
C ILE A 86 2.98 -5.74 9.38
N THR A 87 1.99 -4.90 9.10
CA THR A 87 2.04 -3.96 7.96
C THR A 87 3.00 -2.80 8.19
N THR A 88 3.28 -2.46 9.45
CA THR A 88 4.21 -1.38 9.83
C THR A 88 5.68 -1.81 9.89
N THR A 89 5.98 -3.09 10.11
CA THR A 89 7.37 -3.55 10.21
C THR A 89 8.17 -3.40 8.90
N PRO A 90 7.65 -3.79 7.71
CA PRO A 90 8.34 -3.60 6.44
C PRO A 90 8.67 -2.12 6.14
N ARG A 91 7.81 -1.19 6.60
CA ARG A 91 7.97 0.26 6.49
C ARG A 91 9.27 0.78 7.13
N ALA A 92 9.71 0.16 8.22
CA ALA A 92 10.93 0.61 8.90
C ALA A 92 12.21 0.27 8.11
N CYS A 93 12.14 -0.73 7.24
CA CYS A 93 13.31 -1.25 6.53
C CYS A 93 13.46 -0.65 5.11
N GLY A 94 12.36 -0.23 4.46
CA GLY A 94 12.38 0.40 3.13
C GLY A 94 12.01 1.88 3.19
N GLN A 95 12.96 2.77 2.90
CA GLN A 95 12.73 4.22 2.82
C GLN A 95 11.80 4.56 1.64
N GLN A 96 10.50 4.64 1.86
CA GLN A 96 9.53 5.20 0.92
C GLN A 96 8.58 6.19 1.61
N CYS A 97 8.10 7.18 0.85
CA CYS A 97 7.24 8.27 1.35
C CYS A 97 5.90 7.69 1.81
N CYS A 98 5.69 7.58 3.11
CA CYS A 98 4.47 6.99 3.65
C CYS A 98 3.30 7.96 3.55
N ILE A 99 2.25 7.63 2.81
CA ILE A 99 0.91 8.09 3.20
C ILE A 99 0.51 7.23 4.41
N ALA A 100 0.77 7.76 5.61
CA ALA A 100 0.21 7.22 6.83
C ALA A 100 -1.30 7.43 6.81
N LEU A 101 -2.05 6.49 6.23
CA LEU A 101 -3.50 6.46 6.29
C LEU A 101 -3.99 6.03 7.67
N CYS A 102 -3.86 7.00 8.56
CA CYS A 102 -4.65 7.27 9.75
C CYS A 102 -4.19 6.70 11.10
N ARG A 103 -4.13 7.60 12.08
CA ARG A 103 -4.18 7.30 13.51
C ARG A 103 -5.55 6.74 13.96
N SER A 104 -6.59 6.71 13.11
CA SER A 104 -7.98 6.40 13.56
C SER A 104 -8.95 5.74 12.55
N CYS A 105 -8.76 5.82 11.22
CA CYS A 105 -9.89 5.69 10.26
C CYS A 105 -9.92 4.39 9.41
N TRP A 106 -8.81 3.65 9.25
CA TRP A 106 -8.77 2.43 8.42
C TRP A 106 -8.87 1.12 9.22
N GLN A 107 -9.88 1.03 10.08
CA GLN A 107 -10.17 -0.20 10.85
C GLN A 107 -10.91 -1.26 10.02
N TYR A 108 -11.57 -0.89 8.92
CA TYR A 108 -12.29 -1.86 8.09
C TYR A 108 -12.69 -1.29 6.72
N HIS A 109 -12.03 -1.69 5.62
CA HIS A 109 -12.41 -1.31 4.24
C HIS A 109 -12.81 0.18 4.01
N GLY A 110 -12.33 1.14 4.81
CA GLY A 110 -12.73 2.55 4.71
C GLY A 110 -14.17 2.88 5.15
N LEU A 111 -14.82 2.01 5.95
CA LEU A 111 -16.24 2.14 6.35
C LEU A 111 -16.48 2.71 7.75
N VAL A 112 -15.47 3.27 8.43
CA VAL A 112 -15.67 3.96 9.72
C VAL A 112 -15.05 5.35 9.62
N PHE A 113 -15.92 6.34 9.41
CA PHE A 113 -15.57 7.77 9.27
C PHE A 113 -15.07 8.38 10.58
#